data_AF-A0A8K0A9S3-F1
#
_entry.id   AF-A0A8K0A9S3-F1
#
_cell.length_a   1.000
_cell.length_b   1.000
_cell.length_c   1.000
_cell.angle_alpha   90.00
_cell.angle_beta   90.00
_cell.angle_gamma   90.00
#
_symmetry.space_group_name_H-M   'P 1'
#
loop_
_entity.id
_entity.type
_entity.pdbx_description
1 polymer ?
#
loop_
_entity_poly.entity_id
_entity_poly.type
_entity_poly.pdbx_seq_one_letter_code
_entity_poly.pdbx_strand_id
1 'polypeptide(L)'
;MIARMEKTAGFMGKLLGGEVYHYSSKLIQKEPHTGGQFKWHQDYGYWYKSGCLFPDMGSLYIAIDKTDTENGCMQVMSGSHKLGRIDHTFVGGQQGAEAERVNQIGSRALFDLVPLELNEGDACFFHCNLLHCSGQNNSARRRWAIITSYNRASNNPIPEESHPWPLYTPIQTVPDDALLRCENFTDLRGKAFVDPATDKTVKVEPNSLQK
;
A
#
# COMPACT_ATOMS: atom_id res chain seq x y z
N MET A 1 15.37 -2.11 -3.47
CA MET A 1 15.71 -1.30 -4.66
C MET A 1 14.61 -0.35 -5.07
N ILE A 2 13.39 -0.83 -5.39
CA ILE A 2 12.26 0.00 -5.86
C ILE A 2 12.02 1.26 -5.02
N ALA A 3 12.06 1.15 -3.68
CA ALA A 3 11.81 2.27 -2.76
C ALA A 3 12.88 3.39 -2.77
N ARG A 4 13.98 3.23 -3.51
CA ARG A 4 15.13 4.14 -3.50
C ARG A 4 15.43 4.74 -4.88
N MET A 5 14.67 4.39 -5.91
CA MET A 5 14.96 4.84 -7.27
C MET A 5 14.60 6.33 -7.44
N GLU A 6 15.29 7.03 -8.34
CA GLU A 6 15.02 8.43 -8.63
C GLU A 6 13.59 8.66 -9.13
N LYS A 7 13.09 7.80 -10.04
CA LYS A 7 11.70 7.89 -10.53
C LYS A 7 10.64 7.53 -9.49
N THR A 8 11.02 6.93 -8.36
CA THR A 8 10.08 6.56 -7.29
C THR A 8 10.19 7.53 -6.12
N ALA A 9 11.24 7.44 -5.31
CA ALA A 9 11.46 8.29 -4.15
C ALA A 9 11.61 9.76 -4.55
N GLY A 10 12.37 10.04 -5.61
CA GLY A 10 12.56 11.40 -6.11
C GLY A 10 11.27 12.02 -6.66
N PHE A 11 10.47 11.25 -7.40
CA PHE A 11 9.16 11.74 -7.87
C PHE A 11 8.17 11.96 -6.73
N MET A 12 8.13 11.07 -5.74
CA MET A 12 7.32 11.25 -4.54
C MET A 12 7.73 12.50 -3.75
N GLY A 13 9.03 12.77 -3.61
CA GLY A 13 9.52 14.00 -2.99
C GLY A 13 9.04 15.26 -3.71
N LYS A 14 9.00 15.25 -5.06
CA LYS A 14 8.41 16.35 -5.84
C LYS A 14 6.91 16.50 -5.59
N LEU A 15 6.16 15.39 -5.49
CA LEU A 15 4.73 15.43 -5.20
C LEU A 15 4.40 15.96 -3.79
N LEU A 16 5.21 15.60 -2.79
CA LEU A 16 5.03 16.00 -1.40
C LEU A 16 5.73 17.32 -1.03
N GLY A 17 6.48 17.90 -1.97
CA GLY A 17 7.14 19.20 -1.82
C GLY A 17 8.35 19.20 -0.87
N GLY A 18 9.09 18.08 -0.76
CA GLY A 18 10.26 18.01 0.10
C GLY A 18 10.98 16.66 0.10
N GLU A 19 11.99 16.55 0.96
CA GLU A 19 12.69 15.28 1.18
C GLU A 19 11.74 14.24 1.79
N VAL A 20 11.85 13.01 1.30
CA VAL A 20 11.02 11.89 1.75
C VAL A 20 11.90 10.73 2.22
N TYR A 21 11.35 9.95 3.14
CA TYR A 21 11.92 8.68 3.55
C TYR A 21 10.94 7.53 3.30
N HIS A 22 11.48 6.31 3.25
CA HIS A 22 10.68 5.10 3.08
C HIS A 22 9.93 4.83 4.37
N TYR A 23 8.60 4.79 4.30
CA TYR A 23 7.77 4.49 5.46
C TYR A 23 7.48 3.00 5.53
N SER A 24 6.91 2.41 4.47
CA SER A 24 6.64 0.96 4.45
C SER A 24 6.57 0.44 3.03
N SER A 25 6.80 -0.87 2.87
CA SER A 25 6.50 -1.58 1.63
C SER A 25 5.65 -2.81 1.94
N LYS A 26 4.67 -3.08 1.08
CA LYS A 26 3.76 -4.20 1.19
C LYS A 26 3.64 -4.89 -0.16
N LEU A 27 3.60 -6.21 -0.14
CA LEU A 27 3.17 -7.01 -1.29
C LEU A 27 1.69 -7.35 -1.08
N ILE A 28 0.85 -7.01 -2.05
CA ILE A 28 -0.58 -7.30 -2.01
C ILE A 28 -0.87 -8.40 -3.02
N GLN A 29 -1.36 -9.52 -2.51
CA GLN A 29 -1.73 -10.69 -3.28
C GLN A 29 -3.24 -10.88 -3.25
N LYS A 30 -3.83 -11.08 -4.43
CA LYS A 30 -5.22 -11.56 -4.55
C LYS A 30 -5.23 -12.82 -5.41
N GLU A 31 -5.49 -13.95 -4.76
CA GLU A 31 -5.63 -15.24 -5.44
C GLU A 31 -6.91 -15.32 -6.27
N PRO A 32 -6.92 -16.13 -7.34
CA PRO A 32 -8.11 -16.38 -8.14
C PRO A 32 -9.32 -16.77 -7.29
N HIS A 33 -10.47 -16.14 -7.56
CA HIS A 33 -11.78 -16.37 -6.92
C HIS A 33 -11.89 -16.16 -5.40
N THR A 34 -10.78 -16.13 -4.67
CA THR A 34 -10.71 -16.12 -3.20
C THR A 34 -10.05 -14.87 -2.65
N GLY A 35 -9.36 -14.09 -3.50
CA GLY A 35 -8.67 -12.88 -3.09
C GLY A 35 -9.64 -11.80 -2.58
N GLY A 36 -9.58 -11.50 -1.29
CA GLY A 36 -10.53 -10.63 -0.61
C GLY A 36 -10.61 -9.19 -1.14
N GLN A 37 -11.65 -8.47 -0.70
CA GLN A 37 -11.84 -7.04 -0.98
C GLN A 37 -11.18 -6.17 0.10
N PHE A 38 -10.73 -4.99 -0.29
CA PHE A 38 -10.39 -3.92 0.66
C PHE A 38 -11.50 -2.88 0.62
N LYS A 39 -12.06 -2.56 1.80
CA LYS A 39 -13.09 -1.52 1.93
C LYS A 39 -12.54 -0.14 1.63
N TRP A 40 -13.42 0.83 1.41
CA TRP A 40 -13.05 2.23 1.25
C TRP A 40 -12.21 2.70 2.44
N HIS A 41 -11.04 3.25 2.17
CA HIS A 41 -10.14 3.77 3.18
C HIS A 41 -9.26 4.89 2.64
N GLN A 42 -8.54 5.50 3.58
CA GLN A 42 -7.46 6.44 3.35
C GLN A 42 -6.25 5.89 4.12
N ASP A 43 -5.09 5.80 3.48
CA ASP A 43 -3.88 5.34 4.16
C ASP A 43 -3.58 6.15 5.43
N TYR A 44 -3.84 7.46 5.37
CA TYR A 44 -3.59 8.37 6.48
C TYR A 44 -4.40 8.04 7.73
N GLY A 45 -5.60 7.45 7.61
CA GLY A 45 -6.37 7.08 8.80
C GLY A 45 -5.67 6.02 9.66
N TYR A 46 -4.89 5.14 9.03
CA TYR A 46 -4.02 4.21 9.75
C TYR A 46 -2.78 4.92 10.30
N TRP A 47 -2.12 5.73 9.46
CA TRP A 47 -0.85 6.36 9.82
C TRP A 47 -0.98 7.45 10.88
N TYR A 48 -2.14 8.10 10.95
CA TYR A 48 -2.51 9.01 12.02
C TYR A 48 -2.53 8.30 13.38
N LYS A 49 -3.07 7.07 13.43
CA LYS A 49 -3.00 6.22 14.64
C LYS A 49 -1.59 5.69 14.91
N SER A 50 -0.72 5.67 13.90
CA SER A 50 0.71 5.37 14.02
C SER A 50 1.59 6.59 14.36
N GLY A 51 1.00 7.68 14.86
CA GLY A 51 1.74 8.86 15.34
C GLY A 51 2.15 9.87 14.27
N CYS A 52 1.77 9.68 12.99
CA CYS A 52 1.99 10.69 11.95
C CYS A 52 0.97 11.83 12.10
N LEU A 53 1.43 13.04 12.41
CA LEU A 53 0.55 14.17 12.73
C LEU A 53 0.00 14.92 11.51
N PHE A 54 0.74 14.89 10.39
CA PHE A 54 0.33 15.55 9.16
C PHE A 54 0.14 14.53 8.03
N PRO A 55 -0.79 14.79 7.08
CA PRO A 55 -1.02 13.94 5.91
C PRO A 55 0.06 14.13 4.83
N ASP A 56 1.31 14.38 5.22
CA ASP A 56 2.43 14.67 4.31
C ASP A 56 3.09 13.38 3.81
N MET A 57 2.25 12.49 3.30
CA MET A 57 2.58 11.10 2.97
C MET A 57 1.92 10.69 1.65
N GLY A 58 2.52 9.73 0.97
CA GLY A 58 1.99 9.21 -0.28
C GLY A 58 2.39 7.77 -0.52
N SER A 59 1.64 7.09 -1.38
CA SER A 59 1.85 5.70 -1.76
C SER A 59 2.13 5.59 -3.26
N LEU A 60 3.08 4.73 -3.60
CA LEU A 60 3.38 4.26 -4.94
C LEU A 60 2.86 2.82 -5.04
N TYR A 61 1.87 2.60 -5.90
CA TYR A 61 1.36 1.28 -6.28
C TYR A 61 1.97 0.88 -7.61
N ILE A 62 2.56 -0.32 -7.69
CA ILE A 62 3.11 -0.90 -8.92
C ILE A 62 2.42 -2.23 -9.18
N ALA A 63 1.80 -2.37 -10.34
CA ALA A 63 1.22 -3.63 -10.78
C ALA A 63 2.34 -4.61 -11.14
N ILE A 64 2.39 -5.78 -10.48
CA ILE A 64 3.28 -6.87 -10.90
C ILE A 64 2.60 -7.70 -11.98
N ASP A 65 1.36 -8.10 -11.73
CA ASP A 65 0.49 -8.71 -12.71
C ASP A 65 -0.47 -7.64 -13.25
N LYS A 66 -0.95 -7.78 -14.50
CA LYS A 66 -2.04 -6.93 -15.03
C LYS A 66 -3.21 -6.87 -14.05
N THR A 67 -3.74 -5.68 -13.81
CA THR A 67 -4.88 -5.45 -12.93
C THR A 67 -6.04 -4.83 -13.71
N ASP A 68 -7.23 -5.40 -13.55
CA ASP A 68 -8.45 -4.94 -14.19
C ASP A 68 -9.63 -5.12 -13.23
N THR A 69 -10.81 -4.65 -13.65
CA THR A 69 -12.02 -4.76 -12.84
C THR A 69 -12.39 -6.22 -12.50
N GLU A 70 -12.06 -7.19 -13.34
CA GLU A 70 -12.34 -8.62 -13.14
C GLU A 70 -11.50 -9.22 -12.00
N ASN A 71 -10.21 -8.86 -11.94
CA ASN A 71 -9.28 -9.37 -10.93
C ASN A 71 -9.12 -8.47 -9.69
N GLY A 72 -10.00 -7.48 -9.54
CA GLY A 72 -10.10 -6.65 -8.35
C GLY A 72 -9.08 -5.52 -8.31
N CYS A 73 -8.97 -4.76 -9.42
CA CYS A 73 -8.17 -3.54 -9.47
C CYS A 73 -8.56 -2.55 -8.36
N MET A 74 -7.65 -1.62 -8.09
CA MET A 74 -7.95 -0.50 -7.19
C MET A 74 -9.00 0.40 -7.83
N GLN A 75 -9.88 0.96 -7.02
CA GLN A 75 -10.83 1.99 -7.42
C GLN A 75 -10.59 3.21 -6.55
N VAL A 76 -10.69 4.40 -7.14
CA VAL A 76 -10.46 5.66 -6.43
C VAL A 76 -11.60 6.62 -6.67
N MET A 77 -11.87 7.49 -5.70
CA MET A 77 -12.68 8.69 -5.92
C MET A 77 -11.76 9.84 -6.28
N SER A 78 -11.73 10.24 -7.55
CA SER A 78 -10.79 11.24 -8.07
C SER A 78 -10.94 12.57 -7.29
N GLY A 79 -9.83 13.21 -6.89
CA GLY A 79 -9.89 14.46 -6.14
C GLY A 79 -10.30 14.37 -4.66
N SER A 80 -10.75 13.21 -4.17
CA SER A 80 -11.20 13.01 -2.78
C SER A 80 -10.15 13.29 -1.70
N HIS A 81 -8.86 13.28 -2.05
CA HIS A 81 -7.77 13.69 -1.15
C HIS A 81 -7.93 15.11 -0.59
N LYS A 82 -8.69 15.98 -1.27
CA LYS A 82 -9.01 17.34 -0.83
C LYS A 82 -10.04 17.42 0.29
N LEU A 83 -10.72 16.32 0.62
CA LEU A 83 -11.68 16.26 1.73
C LEU A 83 -11.00 16.25 3.10
N GLY A 84 -9.68 16.05 3.15
CA GLY A 84 -8.95 15.82 4.39
C GLY A 84 -9.14 14.39 4.91
N ARG A 85 -8.83 14.20 6.20
CA ARG A 85 -8.92 12.89 6.87
C ARG A 85 -10.38 12.57 7.21
N ILE A 86 -10.83 11.39 6.81
CA ILE A 86 -12.07 10.76 7.27
C ILE A 86 -11.71 9.83 8.43
N ASP A 87 -12.57 9.79 9.45
CA ASP A 87 -12.34 8.92 10.59
C ASP A 87 -12.35 7.44 10.19
N HIS A 88 -11.46 6.68 10.84
CA HIS A 88 -11.33 5.24 10.63
C HIS A 88 -11.99 4.47 11.76
N THR A 89 -13.02 3.73 11.40
CA THR A 89 -13.83 2.88 12.29
C THR A 89 -13.71 1.41 11.88
N PHE A 90 -14.20 0.51 12.74
CA PHE A 90 -14.30 -0.90 12.40
C PHE A 90 -15.46 -1.11 11.42
N VAL A 91 -15.14 -1.48 10.18
CA VAL A 91 -16.09 -1.69 9.09
C VAL A 91 -15.92 -3.11 8.55
N GLY A 92 -16.86 -4.00 8.85
CA GLY A 92 -16.88 -5.37 8.32
C GLY A 92 -15.65 -6.22 8.70
N GLY A 93 -15.14 -6.05 9.92
CA GLY A 93 -13.96 -6.78 10.41
C GLY A 93 -12.61 -6.20 9.98
N GLN A 94 -12.60 -5.11 9.22
CA GLN A 94 -11.41 -4.34 8.84
C GLN A 94 -11.52 -2.92 9.38
N GLN A 95 -10.39 -2.28 9.70
CA GLN A 95 -10.39 -0.82 9.91
C GLN A 95 -10.49 -0.15 8.54
N GLY A 96 -11.37 0.83 8.38
CA GLY A 96 -11.56 1.56 7.12
C GLY A 96 -12.21 2.92 7.34
N ALA A 97 -12.37 3.70 6.27
CA ALA A 97 -13.05 4.98 6.36
C ALA A 97 -14.52 4.77 6.79
N GLU A 98 -15.03 5.66 7.64
CA GLU A 98 -16.39 5.60 8.14
C GLU A 98 -17.42 5.47 7.00
N ALA A 99 -18.18 4.38 7.03
CA ALA A 99 -19.06 4.00 5.94
C ALA A 99 -20.16 5.03 5.67
N GLU A 100 -20.73 5.66 6.71
CA GLU A 100 -21.75 6.70 6.54
C GLU A 100 -21.19 7.90 5.76
N ARG A 101 -19.99 8.37 6.13
CA ARG A 101 -19.33 9.48 5.44
C ARG A 101 -19.03 9.13 3.98
N VAL A 102 -18.51 7.94 3.71
CA VAL A 102 -18.26 7.46 2.35
C VAL A 102 -19.55 7.38 1.53
N ASN A 103 -20.64 6.87 2.12
CA ASN A 103 -21.94 6.79 1.45
C ASN A 103 -22.51 8.18 1.12
N GLN A 104 -22.35 9.17 2.00
CA GLN A 104 -22.76 10.55 1.74
C GLN A 104 -21.95 11.18 0.60
N ILE A 105 -20.65 10.87 0.51
CA ILE A 105 -19.80 11.34 -0.59
C ILE A 105 -20.25 10.71 -1.91
N GLY A 106 -20.47 9.39 -1.92
CA GLY A 106 -20.90 8.64 -3.10
C GLY A 106 -22.30 9.04 -3.58
N SER A 107 -23.27 9.21 -2.68
CA SER A 107 -24.65 9.55 -3.04
C SER A 107 -24.79 10.95 -3.64
N ARG A 108 -23.87 11.86 -3.31
CA ARG A 108 -23.80 13.20 -3.87
C ARG A 108 -23.04 13.27 -5.20
N ALA A 109 -22.46 12.16 -5.65
CA ALA A 109 -21.65 12.08 -6.87
C ALA A 109 -20.59 13.19 -6.96
N LEU A 110 -19.95 13.52 -5.82
CA LEU A 110 -19.00 14.64 -5.74
C LEU A 110 -17.70 14.39 -6.51
N PHE A 111 -17.41 13.13 -6.81
CA PHE A 111 -16.15 12.68 -7.40
C PHE A 111 -16.41 11.54 -8.39
N ASP A 112 -15.59 11.48 -9.43
CA ASP A 112 -15.64 10.36 -10.37
C ASP A 112 -15.05 9.11 -9.72
N LEU A 113 -15.75 7.99 -9.86
CA LEU A 113 -15.24 6.68 -9.51
C LEU A 113 -14.39 6.16 -10.65
N VAL A 114 -13.08 6.07 -10.43
CA VAL A 114 -12.12 5.66 -11.46
C VAL A 114 -11.53 4.29 -11.10
N PRO A 115 -11.81 3.22 -11.89
CA PRO A 115 -11.07 1.98 -11.79
C PRO A 115 -9.65 2.19 -12.34
N LEU A 116 -8.65 1.74 -11.59
CA LEU A 116 -7.24 1.79 -12.00
C LEU A 116 -6.86 0.47 -12.67
N GLU A 117 -7.22 0.34 -13.94
CA GLU A 117 -6.76 -0.77 -14.78
C GLU A 117 -5.34 -0.48 -15.27
N LEU A 118 -4.42 -1.41 -15.01
CA LEU A 118 -2.98 -1.22 -15.13
C LEU A 118 -2.37 -2.49 -15.75
N ASN A 119 -1.41 -2.35 -16.66
CA ASN A 119 -0.62 -3.49 -17.15
C ASN A 119 0.56 -3.76 -16.21
N GLU A 120 1.26 -4.86 -16.44
CA GLU A 120 2.47 -5.22 -15.70
C GLU A 120 3.52 -4.09 -15.77
N GLY A 121 3.99 -3.65 -14.61
CA GLY A 121 4.96 -2.56 -14.49
C GLY A 121 4.38 -1.15 -14.49
N ASP A 122 3.09 -0.97 -14.83
CA ASP A 122 2.42 0.31 -14.67
C ASP A 122 2.35 0.70 -13.19
N ALA A 123 2.44 2.01 -12.91
CA ALA A 123 2.54 2.55 -11.57
C ALA A 123 1.61 3.74 -11.35
N CYS A 124 1.06 3.84 -10.15
CA CYS A 124 0.21 4.93 -9.71
C CYS A 124 0.75 5.54 -8.41
N PHE A 125 0.89 6.85 -8.39
CA PHE A 125 1.21 7.61 -7.18
C PHE A 125 -0.07 8.26 -6.66
N PHE A 126 -0.32 8.16 -5.36
CA PHE A 126 -1.47 8.79 -4.74
C PHE A 126 -1.18 9.32 -3.34
N HIS A 127 -1.89 10.39 -3.00
CA HIS A 127 -1.83 11.03 -1.69
C HIS A 127 -2.52 10.17 -0.63
N CYS A 128 -2.03 10.20 0.60
CA CYS A 128 -2.51 9.36 1.71
C CYS A 128 -4.00 9.55 2.08
N ASN A 129 -4.58 10.71 1.73
CA ASN A 129 -6.02 11.00 1.89
C ASN A 129 -6.87 10.62 0.67
N LEU A 130 -6.31 10.11 -0.42
CA LEU A 130 -7.13 9.68 -1.55
C LEU A 130 -8.01 8.51 -1.08
N LEU A 131 -9.34 8.65 -1.18
CA LEU A 131 -10.25 7.54 -0.92
C LEU A 131 -10.08 6.49 -2.01
N HIS A 132 -9.76 5.28 -1.58
CA HIS A 132 -9.57 4.15 -2.47
C HIS A 132 -10.05 2.84 -1.83
N CYS A 133 -10.36 1.88 -2.68
CA CYS A 133 -10.76 0.53 -2.30
C CYS A 133 -10.26 -0.47 -3.36
N SER A 134 -10.47 -1.77 -3.17
CA SER A 134 -10.28 -2.74 -4.25
C SER A 134 -11.26 -3.89 -4.18
N GLY A 135 -11.78 -4.29 -5.34
CA GLY A 135 -12.76 -5.37 -5.46
C GLY A 135 -12.18 -6.76 -5.17
N GLN A 136 -13.05 -7.74 -4.92
CA GLN A 136 -12.64 -9.15 -4.85
C GLN A 136 -12.08 -9.61 -6.19
N ASN A 137 -11.07 -10.49 -6.16
CA ASN A 137 -10.60 -11.12 -7.40
C ASN A 137 -11.55 -12.25 -7.79
N ASN A 138 -12.36 -12.02 -8.82
CA ASN A 138 -13.32 -13.00 -9.33
C ASN A 138 -12.80 -13.73 -10.59
N SER A 139 -11.64 -13.32 -11.09
CA SER A 139 -11.00 -13.90 -12.28
C SER A 139 -10.26 -15.20 -11.95
N ALA A 140 -9.84 -15.90 -13.01
CA ALA A 140 -8.93 -17.04 -12.94
C ALA A 140 -7.43 -16.65 -12.81
N ARG A 141 -7.11 -15.35 -12.82
CA ARG A 141 -5.73 -14.83 -12.77
C ARG A 141 -5.41 -14.36 -11.35
N ARG A 142 -4.21 -14.65 -10.86
CA ARG A 142 -3.71 -14.00 -9.63
C ARG A 142 -3.45 -12.52 -9.91
N ARG A 143 -3.40 -11.71 -8.84
CA ARG A 143 -3.08 -10.29 -8.94
C ARG A 143 -2.13 -9.86 -7.83
N TRP A 144 -0.85 -9.69 -8.18
CA TRP A 144 0.17 -9.13 -7.31
C TRP A 144 0.44 -7.66 -7.58
N ALA A 145 0.68 -6.91 -6.51
CA ALA A 145 1.15 -5.53 -6.59
C ALA A 145 2.07 -5.21 -5.42
N ILE A 146 3.05 -4.33 -5.67
CA ILE A 146 3.87 -3.76 -4.61
C ILE A 146 3.34 -2.37 -4.31
N ILE A 147 3.14 -2.07 -3.03
CA ILE A 147 2.86 -0.73 -2.53
C ILE A 147 4.05 -0.28 -1.72
N THR A 148 4.58 0.89 -2.04
CA THR A 148 5.63 1.55 -1.26
C THR A 148 5.13 2.91 -0.82
N SER A 149 5.11 3.15 0.48
CA SER A 149 4.67 4.41 1.07
C SER A 149 5.87 5.21 1.53
N TYR A 150 5.75 6.53 1.39
CA TYR A 150 6.76 7.49 1.79
C TYR A 150 6.14 8.54 2.69
N ASN A 151 6.98 9.11 3.53
CA ASN A 151 6.63 10.21 4.42
C ASN A 151 7.64 11.34 4.28
N ARG A 152 7.22 12.59 4.44
CA ARG A 152 8.13 13.73 4.42
C ARG A 152 9.08 13.66 5.62
N ALA A 153 10.36 13.98 5.42
CA ALA A 153 11.37 13.96 6.48
C ALA A 153 10.98 14.83 7.69
N SER A 154 10.28 15.94 7.43
CA SER A 154 9.77 16.85 8.47
C SER A 154 8.53 16.34 9.22
N ASN A 155 7.95 15.20 8.83
CA ASN A 155 6.70 14.64 9.37
C ASN A 155 6.96 13.32 10.10
N ASN A 156 8.06 13.25 10.84
CA ASN A 156 8.43 12.04 11.57
C ASN A 156 7.33 11.68 12.62
N PRO A 157 6.94 10.40 12.76
CA PRO A 157 5.91 10.00 13.71
C PRO A 157 6.34 10.31 15.15
N ILE A 158 5.36 10.57 16.03
CA ILE A 158 5.61 10.60 17.47
C ILE A 158 6.07 9.19 17.89
N PRO A 159 7.26 9.05 18.52
CA PRO A 159 7.72 7.76 19.01
C PRO A 159 6.79 7.22 20.11
N GLU A 160 6.39 5.95 20.01
CA GLU A 160 5.72 5.23 21.09
C GLU A 160 6.62 4.09 21.58
N GLU A 161 6.79 3.95 22.90
CA GLU A 161 7.66 2.93 23.51
C GLU A 161 7.23 1.49 23.17
N SER A 162 5.94 1.29 22.86
CA SER A 162 5.33 -0.02 22.63
C SER A 162 5.33 -0.47 21.17
N HIS A 163 5.54 0.44 20.20
CA HIS A 163 5.56 0.15 18.76
C HIS A 163 6.50 1.13 18.04
N PRO A 164 7.73 0.72 17.67
CA PRO A 164 8.63 1.57 16.91
C PRO A 164 8.13 1.67 15.47
N TRP A 165 7.35 2.70 15.17
CA TRP A 165 7.00 3.06 13.80
C TRP A 165 8.26 3.47 13.03
N PRO A 166 8.28 3.31 11.69
CA PRO A 166 9.42 3.71 10.85
C PRO A 166 9.74 5.19 11.05
N LEU A 167 10.87 5.46 11.70
CA LEU A 167 11.41 6.79 11.87
C LEU A 167 12.23 7.19 10.65
N TYR A 168 12.38 8.50 10.49
CA TYR A 168 13.16 9.10 9.43
C TYR A 168 14.54 8.44 9.30
N THR A 169 14.78 7.86 8.12
CA THR A 169 16.08 7.37 7.68
C THR A 169 16.32 7.91 6.28
N PRO A 170 17.38 8.70 6.04
CA PRO A 170 17.64 9.28 4.73
C PRO A 170 17.71 8.19 3.64
N ILE A 171 17.03 8.43 2.52
CA ILE A 171 17.12 7.54 1.36
C ILE A 171 18.40 7.90 0.58
N GLN A 172 19.33 6.95 0.48
CA GLN A 172 20.35 7.00 -0.57
C GLN A 172 19.72 6.57 -1.89
N THR A 173 19.41 7.55 -2.74
CA THR A 173 18.80 7.29 -4.04
C THR A 173 19.74 6.54 -4.97
N VAL A 174 19.16 5.79 -5.90
CA VAL A 174 19.89 5.03 -6.91
C VAL A 174 19.33 5.31 -8.30
N PRO A 175 20.14 5.18 -9.37
CA PRO A 175 19.66 5.31 -10.74
C PRO A 175 18.51 4.34 -11.07
N ASP A 176 17.67 4.70 -12.04
CA ASP A 176 16.46 3.94 -12.38
C ASP A 176 16.72 2.57 -13.01
N ASP A 177 17.91 2.34 -13.55
CA ASP A 177 18.37 1.06 -14.07
C ASP A 177 19.04 0.20 -12.99
N ALA A 178 19.19 0.69 -11.76
CA ALA A 178 19.83 -0.06 -10.68
C ALA A 178 19.05 -1.33 -10.31
N LEU A 179 17.75 -1.39 -10.60
CA LEU A 179 16.96 -2.62 -10.46
C LEU A 179 17.46 -3.73 -11.39
N LEU A 180 17.88 -3.40 -12.61
CA LEU A 180 18.39 -4.36 -13.60
C LEU A 180 19.80 -4.86 -13.26
N ARG A 181 20.54 -4.07 -12.49
CA ARG A 181 21.92 -4.33 -12.06
C ARG A 181 22.00 -4.89 -10.65
N CYS A 182 20.87 -4.96 -9.93
CA CYS A 182 20.84 -5.50 -8.59
C CYS A 182 21.05 -7.01 -8.69
N GLU A 183 22.14 -7.50 -8.10
CA GLU A 183 22.26 -8.93 -7.87
C GLU A 183 21.15 -9.34 -6.89
N ASN A 184 20.40 -10.39 -7.26
CA ASN A 184 19.51 -11.01 -6.30
C ASN A 184 20.39 -11.55 -5.17
N PHE A 185 20.24 -10.98 -3.96
CA PHE A 185 20.78 -11.60 -2.76
C PHE A 185 19.95 -12.85 -2.46
N THR A 186 20.18 -13.90 -3.25
CA THR A 186 19.71 -15.28 -3.01
C THR A 186 20.47 -15.93 -1.86
N ASP A 187 21.48 -15.25 -1.32
CA ASP A 187 22.06 -15.62 -0.04
C ASP A 187 21.03 -15.38 1.08
N LEU A 188 20.40 -16.49 1.49
CA LEU A 188 19.44 -16.55 2.58
C LEU A 188 20.13 -16.87 3.92
N ARG A 189 21.46 -17.03 3.96
CA ARG A 189 22.18 -17.33 5.22
C ARG A 189 21.97 -16.18 6.21
N GLY A 190 21.53 -16.52 7.42
CA GLY A 190 21.22 -15.54 8.46
C GLY A 190 19.91 -14.76 8.26
N LYS A 191 19.16 -15.01 7.18
CA LYS A 191 17.81 -14.45 6.99
C LYS A 191 16.78 -15.47 7.48
N ALA A 192 16.12 -15.17 8.58
CA ALA A 192 14.99 -15.96 9.04
C ALA A 192 13.77 -15.65 8.17
N PHE A 193 13.44 -16.54 7.24
CA PHE A 193 12.10 -16.60 6.69
C PHE A 193 11.24 -17.47 7.61
N VAL A 194 9.96 -17.14 7.73
CA VAL A 194 9.01 -17.94 8.52
C VAL A 194 9.05 -19.37 7.99
N ASP A 195 9.51 -20.29 8.82
CA ASP A 195 9.41 -21.72 8.55
C ASP A 195 8.06 -22.20 9.11
N PRO A 196 7.11 -22.57 8.25
CA PRO A 196 5.77 -22.99 8.68
C PRO A 196 5.80 -24.21 9.62
N ALA A 197 6.86 -25.02 9.58
CA ALA A 197 7.00 -26.19 10.44
C ALA A 197 7.42 -25.84 11.88
N THR A 198 8.01 -24.66 12.11
CA THR A 198 8.60 -24.29 13.40
C THR A 198 7.99 -23.03 14.02
N ASP A 199 7.20 -22.27 13.26
CA ASP A 199 6.54 -21.05 13.75
C ASP A 199 5.17 -21.35 14.40
N LYS A 200 5.07 -21.14 15.72
CA LYS A 200 3.85 -21.34 16.52
C LYS A 200 2.68 -20.44 16.13
N THR A 201 2.94 -19.36 15.38
CA THR A 201 1.91 -18.43 14.89
C THR A 201 1.27 -18.91 13.57
N VAL A 202 1.90 -19.86 12.89
CA VAL A 202 1.38 -20.46 11.66
C VAL A 202 0.66 -21.76 11.99
N LYS A 203 -0.68 -21.76 11.87
CA LYS A 203 -1.47 -23.00 11.94
C LYS A 203 -1.45 -23.67 10.57
N VAL A 204 -0.50 -24.57 10.35
CA VAL A 204 -0.48 -25.40 9.14
C VAL A 204 -1.43 -26.59 9.34
N GLU A 205 -2.47 -26.70 8.51
CA GLU A 205 -3.27 -27.93 8.46
C GLU A 205 -2.42 -29.07 7.87
N PRO A 206 -2.38 -30.27 8.49
CA PRO A 206 -1.38 -31.32 8.20
C PRO A 206 -1.28 -31.82 6.75
N ASN A 207 -2.23 -31.47 5.86
CA ASN A 207 -2.28 -31.96 4.47
C ASN A 207 -2.18 -30.86 3.40
N SER A 208 -1.83 -29.63 3.76
CA SER A 208 -1.82 -28.50 2.80
C SER A 208 -0.54 -28.37 1.95
N LEU A 209 0.52 -29.13 2.24
CA LEU A 209 1.82 -29.03 1.57
C LEU A 209 2.12 -30.16 0.56
N GLN A 210 1.12 -30.97 0.20
CA GLN A 210 1.21 -31.86 -0.96
C GLN A 210 0.40 -31.30 -2.13
N LYS A 211 1.00 -30.38 -2.89
CA LYS A 211 0.74 -30.13 -4.31
C LYS A 211 1.84 -29.26 -4.91
#